data_AF-A0A3Q0CHG0-F1
#
_entry.id   AF-A0A3Q0CHG0-F1
#
_cell.length_a   1.000
_cell.length_b   1.000
_cell.length_c   1.000
_cell.angle_alpha   90.00
_cell.angle_beta   90.00
_cell.angle_gamma   90.00
#
_symmetry.space_group_name_H-M   'P 1'
#
loop_
_entity.id
_entity.type
_entity.pdbx_description
1 polymer ?
#
loop_
_entity_poly.entity_id
_entity_poly.type
_entity_poly.pdbx_seq_one_letter_code
_entity_poly.pdbx_strand_id
1 'polypeptide(L)'
;MSSGIWQRGKEEEGVYGFLVEDIRKEVNRASKLKCTICKKTGASIGCVVPKCKRSYHLPCGLQKECIFQFTGNFASFCWKHRPVQVITSNKYRDTFQCTICLEYIEPIPTYNILLSPCCKNAWFHRDCLQVIQLCNFLCLIKSVC
;
A
#
# COMPACT_ATOMS: atom_id res chain seq x y z
N MET A 1 0.59 -1.44 11.61
CA MET A 1 -0.51 -1.49 10.62
C MET A 1 -1.37 -2.71 10.87
N SER A 2 -2.67 -2.51 11.06
CA SER A 2 -3.64 -3.60 11.15
C SER A 2 -4.95 -3.21 10.46
N SER A 3 -5.61 -4.18 9.83
CA SER A 3 -6.83 -3.97 9.03
C SER A 3 -8.14 -4.03 9.83
N GLY A 4 -8.07 -4.15 11.16
CA GLY A 4 -9.24 -4.40 12.01
C GLY A 4 -9.39 -3.47 13.21
N ILE A 5 -8.56 -2.43 13.32
CA ILE A 5 -8.60 -1.52 14.46
C ILE A 5 -9.56 -0.35 14.19
N TRP A 6 -10.52 -0.16 15.09
CA TRP A 6 -11.48 0.93 15.03
C TRP A 6 -11.02 2.07 15.93
N GLN A 7 -11.02 3.30 15.40
CA GLN A 7 -10.82 4.52 16.19
C GLN A 7 -12.16 4.96 16.74
N ARG A 8 -12.41 4.69 18.03
CA ARG A 8 -13.64 5.09 18.72
C ARG A 8 -13.43 6.24 19.71
N GLY A 9 -12.18 6.49 20.12
CA GLY A 9 -11.83 7.62 20.98
C GLY A 9 -11.67 8.91 20.18
N LYS A 10 -11.68 10.05 20.89
CA LYS A 10 -11.26 11.34 20.33
C LYS A 10 -9.74 11.37 20.16
N GLU A 11 -9.19 12.28 19.36
CA GLU A 11 -7.74 12.32 19.07
C GLU A 11 -6.88 12.41 20.35
N GLU A 12 -7.37 13.13 21.37
CA GLU A 12 -6.75 13.30 22.69
C GLU A 12 -6.89 12.09 23.63
N GLU A 13 -7.70 11.09 23.28
CA GLU A 13 -7.94 9.90 24.10
C GLU A 13 -7.13 8.69 23.61
N GLY A 14 -6.56 7.95 24.56
CA GLY A 14 -5.78 6.74 24.26
C GLY A 14 -4.51 7.06 23.47
N VAL A 15 -4.25 6.32 22.41
CA VAL A 15 -3.11 6.54 21.51
C VAL A 15 -3.65 7.06 20.18
N TYR A 16 -3.70 8.38 19.98
CA TYR A 16 -4.27 9.01 18.77
C TYR A 16 -5.70 8.53 18.45
N GLY A 17 -6.60 8.52 19.43
CA GLY A 17 -7.99 8.04 19.27
C GLY A 17 -8.16 6.51 19.28
N PHE A 18 -7.07 5.76 19.39
CA PHE A 18 -7.13 4.32 19.67
C PHE A 18 -7.19 4.06 21.17
N LEU A 19 -8.34 3.62 21.66
CA LEU A 19 -8.51 3.20 23.04
C LEU A 19 -7.69 1.92 23.31
N VAL A 20 -7.15 1.80 24.52
CA VAL A 20 -6.33 0.64 24.94
C VAL A 20 -7.09 -0.69 24.74
N GLU A 21 -8.40 -0.68 24.96
CA GLU A 21 -9.25 -1.85 24.72
C GLU A 21 -9.28 -2.28 23.26
N ASP A 22 -9.34 -1.32 22.33
CA ASP A 22 -9.37 -1.59 20.89
C ASP A 22 -8.01 -2.12 20.42
N ILE A 23 -6.92 -1.60 20.98
CA ILE A 23 -5.57 -2.13 20.76
C ILE A 23 -5.48 -3.59 21.25
N ARG A 24 -5.94 -3.88 22.48
CA ARG A 24 -5.90 -5.25 23.03
C ARG A 24 -6.76 -6.22 22.22
N LYS A 25 -7.97 -5.82 21.82
CA LYS A 25 -8.83 -6.61 20.93
C LYS A 25 -8.14 -6.91 19.62
N GLU A 26 -7.48 -5.91 19.04
CA GLU A 26 -6.76 -6.06 17.79
C GLU A 26 -5.56 -7.00 17.92
N VAL A 27 -4.76 -6.89 19.00
CA VAL A 27 -3.66 -7.82 19.30
C VAL A 27 -4.17 -9.26 19.40
N ASN A 28 -5.28 -9.47 20.13
CA ASN A 28 -5.90 -10.79 20.29
C ASN A 28 -6.50 -11.34 18.98
N ARG A 29 -6.99 -10.47 18.09
CA ARG A 29 -7.47 -10.87 16.77
C ARG A 29 -6.29 -11.26 15.88
N ALA A 30 -5.28 -10.41 15.79
CA ALA A 30 -4.09 -10.61 14.97
C ALA A 30 -3.30 -11.86 15.36
N SER A 31 -3.19 -12.18 16.66
CA SER A 31 -2.50 -13.38 17.16
C SER A 31 -3.11 -14.68 16.64
N LYS A 32 -4.39 -14.69 16.28
CA LYS A 32 -5.09 -15.85 15.70
C LYS A 32 -4.99 -15.93 14.18
N LEU A 33 -4.58 -14.85 13.52
CA LEU A 33 -4.50 -14.80 12.06
C LEU A 33 -3.20 -15.43 11.55
N LYS A 34 -3.34 -16.39 10.64
CA LYS A 34 -2.24 -17.08 9.99
C LYS A 34 -1.81 -16.35 8.71
N CYS A 35 -0.54 -15.98 8.64
CA CYS A 35 0.05 -15.37 7.45
C CYS A 35 -0.06 -16.32 6.26
N THR A 36 -0.64 -15.86 5.17
CA THR A 36 -0.80 -16.64 3.95
C THR A 36 0.51 -16.93 3.22
N ILE A 37 1.57 -16.17 3.53
CA ILE A 37 2.90 -16.29 2.92
C ILE A 37 3.78 -17.22 3.77
N CYS A 38 4.15 -16.82 4.99
CA CYS A 38 5.06 -17.59 5.85
C CYS A 38 4.39 -18.66 6.72
N LYS A 39 3.05 -18.72 6.72
CA LYS A 39 2.23 -19.69 7.48
C LYS A 39 2.32 -19.57 9.02
N LYS A 40 3.01 -18.57 9.57
CA LYS A 40 3.03 -18.28 11.02
C LYS A 40 1.86 -17.39 11.44
N THR A 41 1.48 -17.42 12.72
CA THR A 41 0.42 -16.58 13.31
C THR A 41 0.89 -15.13 13.53
N GLY A 42 -0.02 -14.23 13.92
CA GLY A 42 0.29 -12.81 14.15
C GLY A 42 0.14 -11.92 12.92
N ALA A 43 -0.55 -12.37 11.87
CA ALA A 43 -0.72 -11.64 10.62
C ALA A 43 -1.83 -10.58 10.73
N SER A 44 -1.50 -9.39 11.25
CA SER A 44 -2.46 -8.32 11.53
C SER A 44 -3.06 -7.67 10.27
N ILE A 45 -2.38 -7.73 9.13
CA ILE A 45 -2.80 -7.04 7.90
C ILE A 45 -3.58 -8.00 7.01
N GLY A 46 -4.78 -7.58 6.60
CA GLY A 46 -5.67 -8.27 5.67
C GLY A 46 -5.88 -7.48 4.38
N CYS A 47 -6.22 -8.19 3.31
CA CYS A 47 -6.64 -7.56 2.07
C CYS A 47 -8.03 -6.91 2.24
N VAL A 48 -8.19 -5.67 1.79
CA VAL A 48 -9.44 -4.88 1.88
C VAL A 48 -10.56 -5.41 0.98
N VAL A 49 -10.21 -6.12 -0.10
CA VAL A 49 -11.20 -6.62 -1.06
C VAL A 49 -12.15 -7.61 -0.39
N PRO A 50 -13.48 -7.41 -0.47
CA PRO A 50 -14.46 -8.31 0.10
C PRO A 50 -14.22 -9.76 -0.33
N LYS A 51 -14.47 -10.71 0.58
CA LYS A 51 -14.25 -12.16 0.39
C LYS A 51 -12.78 -12.60 0.27
N CYS A 52 -11.81 -11.69 0.19
CA CYS A 52 -10.40 -12.05 0.27
C CYS A 52 -9.99 -12.38 1.71
N LYS A 53 -9.72 -13.66 2.00
CA LYS A 53 -9.29 -14.10 3.34
C LYS A 53 -7.79 -14.04 3.57
N ARG A 54 -7.04 -13.34 2.70
CA ARG A 54 -5.57 -13.27 2.82
C ARG A 54 -5.18 -12.28 3.89
N SER A 55 -4.49 -12.78 4.91
CA SER A 55 -3.72 -11.97 5.85
C SER A 55 -2.23 -12.24 5.73
N TYR A 56 -1.42 -11.26 6.11
CA TYR A 56 0.04 -11.32 6.03
C TYR A 56 0.68 -10.41 7.10
N HIS A 57 1.90 -10.75 7.50
CA HIS A 57 2.76 -9.81 8.22
C HIS A 57 3.16 -8.67 7.28
N LEU A 58 3.45 -7.50 7.84
CA LEU A 58 4.00 -6.37 7.07
C LEU A 58 5.23 -6.77 6.23
N PRO A 59 6.31 -7.35 6.81
CA PRO A 59 7.48 -7.74 6.01
C PRO A 59 7.17 -8.79 4.94
N CYS A 60 6.29 -9.76 5.24
CA CYS A 60 5.87 -10.74 4.25
C CYS A 60 5.11 -10.09 3.09
N GLY A 61 4.19 -9.17 3.40
CA GLY A 61 3.44 -8.46 2.38
C GLY A 61 4.33 -7.58 1.49
N LEU A 62 5.32 -6.89 2.07
CA LEU A 62 6.33 -6.13 1.30
C LEU A 62 7.09 -7.05 0.34
N GLN A 63 7.59 -8.20 0.83
CA GLN A 63 8.28 -9.19 0.00
C GLN A 63 7.40 -9.75 -1.12
N LYS A 64 6.09 -9.79 -0.92
CA LYS A 64 5.11 -10.28 -1.90
C LYS A 64 4.45 -9.15 -2.70
N GLU A 65 5.00 -7.94 -2.67
CA GLU A 65 4.49 -6.81 -3.45
C GLU A 65 3.02 -6.44 -3.13
N CYS A 66 2.62 -6.59 -1.87
CA CYS A 66 1.37 -6.05 -1.38
C CYS A 66 1.45 -4.52 -1.33
N ILE A 67 0.32 -3.85 -1.55
CA ILE A 67 0.22 -2.40 -1.43
C ILE A 67 -0.44 -2.05 -0.10
N PHE A 68 0.16 -1.10 0.64
CA PHE A 68 -0.35 -0.58 1.90
C PHE A 68 -0.60 0.92 1.75
N GLN A 69 -1.83 1.36 1.97
CA GLN A 69 -2.18 2.77 2.03
C GLN A 69 -2.02 3.26 3.47
N PHE A 70 -1.38 4.42 3.63
CA PHE A 70 -1.15 5.08 4.92
C PHE A 70 -2.08 6.28 5.13
N THR A 71 -3.10 6.41 4.28
CA THR A 71 -4.09 7.49 4.29
C THR A 71 -5.50 6.90 4.34
N GLY A 72 -6.46 7.70 4.83
CA GLY A 72 -7.85 7.27 4.97
C GLY A 72 -7.98 6.04 5.87
N ASN A 73 -8.69 5.01 5.39
CA ASN A 73 -8.97 3.79 6.16
C ASN A 73 -7.82 2.77 6.18
N PHE A 74 -6.59 3.18 5.87
CA PHE A 74 -5.40 2.33 5.88
C PHE A 74 -5.54 1.03 5.06
N ALA A 75 -6.18 1.13 3.90
CA ALA A 75 -6.50 -0.03 3.07
C ALA A 75 -5.23 -0.76 2.63
N SER A 76 -5.30 -2.10 2.63
CA SER A 76 -4.19 -2.95 2.20
C SER A 76 -4.66 -3.92 1.13
N PHE A 77 -3.85 -4.13 0.09
CA PHE A 77 -4.18 -5.00 -1.04
C PHE A 77 -3.15 -6.11 -1.19
N CYS A 78 -3.62 -7.36 -1.26
CA CYS A 78 -2.73 -8.49 -1.52
C CYS A 78 -2.21 -8.48 -2.97
N TRP A 79 -1.16 -9.23 -3.25
CA TRP A 79 -0.57 -9.37 -4.59
C TRP A 79 -1.54 -9.77 -5.71
N LYS A 80 -2.69 -10.38 -5.41
CA LYS A 80 -3.74 -10.69 -6.40
C LYS A 80 -4.75 -9.57 -6.63
N HIS A 81 -4.89 -8.67 -5.66
CA HIS A 81 -5.90 -7.60 -5.68
C HIS A 81 -5.26 -6.21 -5.61
N ARG A 82 -3.93 -6.13 -5.75
CA ARG A 82 -3.23 -4.86 -5.77
C ARG A 82 -3.72 -4.06 -6.97
N PRO A 83 -3.96 -2.75 -6.81
CA PRO A 83 -4.26 -1.90 -7.95
C PRO A 83 -3.13 -1.96 -8.98
N VAL A 84 -3.50 -2.02 -10.25
CA VAL A 84 -2.59 -1.90 -11.39
C VAL A 84 -3.04 -0.68 -12.18
N GLN A 85 -2.11 0.21 -12.51
CA GLN A 85 -2.42 1.37 -13.32
C GLN A 85 -2.73 0.91 -14.75
N VAL A 86 -3.93 1.23 -15.23
CA VAL A 86 -4.31 0.99 -16.62
C VAL A 86 -3.93 2.22 -17.42
N ILE A 87 -2.97 2.10 -18.32
CA ILE A 87 -2.62 3.17 -19.26
C ILE A 87 -3.37 2.93 -20.55
N THR A 88 -4.22 3.89 -20.93
CA THR A 88 -4.76 4.00 -22.28
C THR A 88 -3.74 4.73 -23.16
N SER A 89 -3.21 4.02 -24.17
CA SER A 89 -2.49 4.52 -25.37
C SER A 89 -0.96 4.42 -25.47
N ASN A 90 -0.55 3.61 -26.46
CA ASN A 90 0.39 3.82 -27.58
C ASN A 90 1.75 4.55 -27.43
N LYS A 91 2.24 4.84 -26.23
CA LYS A 91 3.55 5.50 -26.01
C LYS A 91 4.74 4.54 -25.82
N TYR A 92 4.64 3.32 -26.33
CA TYR A 92 5.70 2.30 -26.26
C TYR A 92 6.97 2.63 -27.06
N ARG A 93 6.98 3.75 -27.78
CA ARG A 93 8.10 4.13 -28.66
C ARG A 93 9.10 5.09 -28.00
N ASP A 94 8.79 5.62 -26.83
CA ASP A 94 9.62 6.61 -26.15
C ASP A 94 10.46 5.95 -25.03
N THR A 95 11.72 6.37 -24.91
CA THR A 95 12.56 6.03 -23.75
C THR A 95 12.19 6.92 -22.57
N PHE A 96 11.84 6.31 -21.44
CA PHE A 96 11.50 7.05 -20.22
C PHE A 96 12.60 6.92 -19.16
N GLN A 97 12.68 7.92 -18.29
CA GLN A 97 13.59 7.92 -17.15
C GLN A 97 12.81 8.18 -15.87
N CYS A 98 13.24 7.55 -14.78
CA CYS A 98 12.78 7.87 -13.44
C CYS A 98 13.11 9.33 -13.14
N THR A 99 12.12 10.17 -12.82
CA THR A 99 12.41 11.59 -12.53
C THR A 99 13.22 11.78 -11.25
N ILE A 100 13.35 10.73 -10.42
CA ILE A 100 14.09 10.77 -9.16
C ILE A 100 15.54 10.32 -9.32
N CYS A 101 15.78 9.10 -9.82
CA CYS A 101 17.13 8.57 -9.96
C CYS A 101 17.75 8.82 -11.35
N LEU A 102 16.96 9.33 -12.31
CA LEU A 102 17.35 9.57 -13.70
C LEU A 102 17.77 8.31 -14.48
N GLU A 103 17.53 7.12 -13.92
CA GLU A 103 17.76 5.84 -14.59
C GLU A 103 16.62 5.50 -15.57
N TYR A 104 16.94 4.71 -16.59
CA TYR A 104 15.98 4.28 -17.60
C TYR A 104 14.89 3.37 -17.03
N ILE A 105 13.67 3.53 -17.55
CA ILE A 105 12.49 2.76 -17.18
C ILE A 105 11.88 2.16 -18.45
N GLU A 106 11.52 0.88 -18.39
CA GLU A 106 10.57 0.30 -19.34
C GLU A 106 9.16 0.80 -18.99
N PRO A 107 8.44 1.47 -19.91
CA PRO A 107 7.15 2.11 -19.63
C PRO A 107 5.99 1.12 -19.55
N ILE A 108 6.16 0.08 -18.73
CA ILE A 108 5.18 -0.93 -18.42
C ILE A 108 4.79 -0.72 -16.95
N PRO A 109 3.54 -0.31 -16.67
CA PRO A 109 3.06 -0.19 -15.30
C PRO A 109 3.16 -1.54 -14.59
N THR A 110 3.95 -1.57 -13.53
CA THR A 110 4.13 -2.76 -12.70
C THR A 110 4.02 -2.37 -11.24
N TYR A 111 4.25 -3.33 -10.34
CA TYR A 111 4.39 -2.96 -8.93
C TYR A 111 5.55 -1.96 -8.74
N ASN A 112 6.67 -2.15 -9.43
CA ASN A 112 7.88 -1.33 -9.27
C ASN A 112 7.88 -0.06 -10.11
N ILE A 113 7.10 0.01 -11.19
CA ILE A 113 7.06 1.15 -12.11
C ILE A 113 5.72 1.84 -12.04
N LEU A 114 5.74 3.13 -11.69
CA LEU A 114 4.55 3.95 -11.48
C LEU A 114 4.53 5.15 -12.43
N LEU A 115 3.34 5.43 -12.97
CA LEU A 115 3.04 6.63 -13.74
C LEU A 115 2.35 7.67 -12.85
N SER A 116 2.78 8.92 -12.93
CA SER A 116 2.05 10.05 -12.35
C SER A 116 0.97 10.55 -13.31
N PRO A 117 -0.31 10.51 -12.92
CA PRO A 117 -1.38 11.12 -13.73
C PRO A 117 -1.37 12.66 -13.65
N CYS A 118 -0.81 13.24 -12.57
CA CYS A 118 -0.89 14.67 -12.31
C CYS A 118 0.32 15.47 -12.80
N CYS A 119 1.48 14.84 -13.01
CA CYS A 119 2.73 15.52 -13.35
C CYS A 119 3.20 15.15 -14.76
N LYS A 120 2.48 15.60 -15.80
CA LYS A 120 2.87 15.45 -17.22
C LYS A 120 3.24 13.99 -17.63
N ASN A 121 2.60 12.98 -17.07
CA ASN A 121 2.93 11.56 -17.30
C ASN A 121 4.38 11.18 -16.92
N ALA A 122 4.91 11.75 -15.82
CA ALA A 122 6.21 11.39 -15.29
C ALA A 122 6.25 9.96 -14.74
N TRP A 123 7.38 9.27 -14.90
CA TRP A 123 7.59 7.87 -14.49
C TRP A 123 8.53 7.77 -13.29
N PHE A 124 8.27 6.78 -12.45
CA PHE A 124 8.99 6.60 -11.19
C PHE A 124 9.19 5.11 -10.88
N HIS A 125 10.37 4.76 -10.37
CA HIS A 125 10.52 3.56 -9.55
C HIS A 125 9.78 3.75 -8.22
N ARG A 126 9.01 2.74 -7.79
CA ARG A 126 8.32 2.74 -6.49
C ARG A 126 9.32 2.99 -5.36
N ASP A 127 10.48 2.37 -5.41
CA ASP A 127 11.48 2.49 -4.35
C ASP A 127 12.04 3.91 -4.26
N CYS A 128 12.39 4.52 -5.40
CA CYS A 128 12.77 5.93 -5.46
C CYS A 128 11.68 6.85 -4.89
N LEU A 129 10.43 6.52 -5.21
CA LEU A 129 9.27 7.26 -4.77
C LEU A 129 9.02 7.10 -3.26
N GLN A 130 9.27 5.93 -2.69
CA GLN A 130 9.17 5.66 -1.26
C GLN A 130 10.28 6.35 -0.45
N VAL A 131 11.48 6.52 -1.02
CA VAL A 131 12.63 7.17 -0.37
C VAL A 131 12.43 8.68 -0.20
N ILE A 132 11.81 9.35 -1.18
CA ILE A 132 11.83 10.80 -1.21
C ILE A 132 10.83 11.46 -0.26
N GLN A 133 9.70 10.83 0.09
CA GLN A 133 8.70 11.31 1.09
C GLN A 133 8.31 12.81 1.06
N LEU A 134 8.70 13.57 0.03
CA LEU A 134 8.50 15.01 -0.06
C LEU A 134 7.08 15.31 -0.56
N CYS A 135 6.31 15.88 0.36
CA CYS A 135 5.21 16.84 0.21
C CYS A 135 4.34 16.74 -1.07
N ASN A 136 3.07 16.35 -0.88
CA ASN A 136 1.97 16.22 -1.88
C ASN A 136 1.75 14.86 -2.55
N PHE A 137 2.23 13.78 -1.92
CA PHE A 137 1.98 12.39 -2.32
C PHE A 137 0.52 11.94 -2.38
N LEU A 138 -0.41 12.74 -1.85
CA LEU A 138 -1.84 12.53 -2.02
C LEU A 138 -2.27 12.53 -3.50
N CYS A 139 -1.49 13.10 -4.43
CA CYS A 139 -1.90 13.19 -5.84
C CYS A 139 -1.51 11.95 -6.68
N LEU A 140 -0.42 11.24 -6.35
CA LEU A 140 0.11 10.15 -7.19
C LEU A 140 -0.66 8.83 -7.06
N ILE A 141 -1.36 8.62 -5.95
CA ILE A 141 -2.16 7.41 -5.70
C ILE A 141 -3.67 7.72 -5.75
N LYS A 142 -4.07 8.99 -5.99
CA LYS A 142 -5.49 9.35 -6.06
C LYS A 142 -6.21 8.88 -7.34
N SER A 143 -5.50 8.31 -8.30
CA SER A 143 -6.12 7.75 -9.53
C SER A 143 -6.05 6.23 -9.63
N VAL A 144 -5.77 5.52 -8.53
CA VAL A 144 -6.14 4.10 -8.42
C VAL A 144 -7.06 3.82 -7.21
N CYS A 145 -7.71 4.88 -6.71
CA CYS A 145 -8.88 4.81 -5.84
C CYS A 145 -10.14 5.03 -6.67
#